data_AF-A0A8T3VIF8-F1
#
_entry.id   AF-A0A8T3VIF8-F1
#
_cell.length_a   1.000
_cell.length_b   1.000
_cell.length_c   1.000
_cell.angle_alpha   90.00
_cell.angle_beta   90.00
_cell.angle_gamma   90.00
#
_symmetry.space_group_name_H-M   'P 1'
#
loop_
_entity.id
_entity.type
_entity.pdbx_description
1 polymer ?
#
loop_
_entity_poly.entity_id
_entity_poly.type
_entity_poly.pdbx_seq_one_letter_code
_entity_poly.pdbx_strand_id
1 'polypeptide(L)'
;MSKICPKCGKELPDDARFCMDCGYTIDKQESGGLLNNFPLPTLFIVLIVAILIIGGVFILSSGSGDNNNAPDRTDEVTHAVDLTIAGVGGWDSDSGKKSYTLYTEGIFNSVPGNLKGYNVKTTYYDSNGSEIGHETEKLENVYYDTEFSISFGYYTTYKLPDPDHVKVEIINGGKVIDSYTEQIDTNKIDYLN
;
A
#
# COMPACT_ATOMS: atom_id res chain seq x y z
N MET A 1 12.29 38.09 21.88
CA MET A 1 12.28 36.98 22.84
C MET A 1 12.04 35.72 22.04
N SER A 2 13.11 35.01 21.71
CA SER A 2 13.02 33.79 20.90
C SER A 2 12.08 32.78 21.56
N LYS A 3 11.18 32.21 20.76
CA LYS A 3 10.30 31.13 21.20
C LYS A 3 10.99 29.82 20.90
N ILE A 4 10.72 28.77 21.67
CA ILE A 4 11.27 27.45 21.38
C ILE A 4 10.17 26.61 20.75
N CYS A 5 10.51 25.90 19.67
CA CYS A 5 9.60 24.98 19.02
C CYS A 5 9.23 23.84 19.99
N PRO A 6 7.95 23.63 20.32
CA PRO A 6 7.55 22.60 21.28
C PRO A 6 7.77 21.18 20.73
N LYS A 7 7.91 21.02 19.40
CA LYS A 7 8.10 19.72 18.75
C LYS A 7 9.57 19.27 18.71
N CYS A 8 10.50 20.19 18.51
CA CYS A 8 11.92 19.83 18.28
C CYS A 8 12.91 20.58 19.18
N GLY A 9 12.45 21.51 20.02
CA GLY A 9 13.32 22.24 20.95
C GLY A 9 14.22 23.30 20.33
N LYS A 10 14.10 23.58 19.02
CA LYS A 10 14.89 24.63 18.36
C LYS A 10 14.32 26.02 18.59
N GLU A 11 15.21 27.01 18.62
CA GLU A 11 14.84 28.42 18.70
C GLU A 11 14.16 28.88 17.42
N LEU A 12 13.08 29.61 17.60
CA LEU A 12 12.24 30.19 16.56
C LEU A 12 12.33 31.72 16.68
N PRO A 13 12.41 32.42 15.54
CA PRO A 13 12.14 33.84 15.47
C PRO A 13 10.78 34.18 16.08
N ASP A 14 10.67 35.35 16.70
CA ASP A 14 9.46 35.80 17.41
C ASP A 14 8.19 35.78 16.53
N ASP A 15 8.38 35.95 15.21
CA ASP A 15 7.39 36.04 14.13
C ASP A 15 7.24 34.75 13.30
N ALA A 16 7.95 33.67 13.66
CA ALA A 16 7.86 32.41 12.94
C ALA A 16 6.46 31.77 13.07
N ARG A 17 5.75 31.66 11.95
CA ARG A 17 4.45 30.97 11.85
C ARG A 17 4.57 29.45 11.79
N PHE A 18 5.76 28.95 11.45
CA PHE A 18 6.08 27.53 11.41
C PHE A 18 7.57 27.31 11.67
N CYS A 19 7.94 26.12 12.14
CA CYS A 19 9.32 25.75 12.40
C CYS A 19 10.03 25.39 11.10
N MET A 20 11.09 26.14 10.77
CA MET A 20 11.90 25.94 9.57
C MET A 20 12.70 24.62 9.59
N ASP A 21 12.91 24.03 10.76
CA ASP A 21 13.69 22.80 10.93
C ASP A 21 12.86 21.51 10.94
N CYS A 22 11.62 21.56 11.45
CA CYS A 22 10.79 20.35 11.61
C CYS A 22 9.37 20.46 11.01
N GLY A 23 9.04 21.61 10.43
CA GLY A 23 7.75 21.85 9.77
C GLY A 23 6.55 22.05 10.70
N TYR A 24 6.74 22.22 12.01
CA TYR A 24 5.63 22.39 12.96
C TYR A 24 5.03 23.79 12.93
N THR A 25 3.72 23.92 12.71
CA THR A 25 2.99 25.21 12.66
C THR A 25 2.77 25.80 14.05
N ILE A 26 3.06 27.09 14.21
CA ILE A 26 3.00 27.88 15.46
C ILE A 26 1.84 28.89 15.37
N ASP A 27 0.70 28.49 14.82
CA ASP A 27 -0.46 29.38 14.71
C ASP A 27 -1.33 29.27 15.96
N LYS A 28 -1.35 30.39 16.69
CA LYS A 28 -2.24 30.66 17.80
C LYS A 28 -3.66 30.75 17.24
N GLN A 29 -4.52 29.77 17.56
CA GLN A 29 -5.94 29.84 17.21
C GLN A 29 -6.60 31.00 17.96
N GLU A 30 -6.92 32.07 17.24
CA GLU A 30 -7.81 33.15 17.69
C GLU A 30 -9.02 33.22 16.77
N SER A 31 -9.97 32.29 16.96
CA SER A 31 -11.35 32.46 16.47
C SER A 31 -12.16 33.15 17.56
N GLY A 32 -11.92 34.45 17.73
CA GLY A 32 -12.62 35.30 18.70
C GLY A 32 -13.23 36.55 18.06
N GLY A 33 -14.56 36.57 17.95
CA GLY A 33 -15.38 37.78 18.09
C GLY A 33 -15.63 38.66 16.87
N LEU A 34 -16.76 38.43 16.18
CA LEU A 34 -17.44 39.45 15.35
C LEU A 34 -18.95 39.57 15.68
N LEU A 35 -19.38 39.27 16.92
CA LEU A 35 -20.81 39.34 17.29
C LEU A 35 -21.11 40.45 18.31
N ASN A 36 -20.60 41.67 18.10
CA ASN A 36 -20.98 42.82 18.93
C ASN A 36 -21.55 43.95 18.08
N ASN A 37 -22.69 43.71 17.42
CA ASN A 37 -23.78 44.71 17.30
C ASN A 37 -25.09 44.21 16.63
N PHE A 38 -25.30 42.91 16.46
CA PHE A 38 -26.50 42.41 15.78
C PHE A 38 -27.62 42.10 16.79
N PRO A 39 -28.84 42.66 16.63
CA PRO A 39 -29.95 42.32 17.51
C PRO A 39 -30.24 40.81 17.39
N LEU A 40 -30.15 40.09 18.51
CA LEU A 40 -30.40 38.64 18.60
C LEU A 40 -31.64 38.12 17.83
N PRO A 41 -32.80 38.82 17.78
CA PRO A 41 -33.95 38.32 17.01
C PRO A 41 -33.76 38.40 15.48
N THR A 42 -32.88 39.26 14.98
CA THR A 42 -32.63 39.42 13.54
C THR A 42 -31.76 38.28 13.00
N LEU A 43 -30.84 37.75 13.81
CA LEU A 43 -30.03 36.58 13.46
C LEU A 43 -30.90 35.32 13.27
N PHE A 44 -31.90 35.13 14.14
CA PHE A 44 -32.86 34.02 14.03
C PHE A 44 -33.69 34.09 12.75
N ILE A 45 -34.12 35.28 12.32
CA ILE A 45 -34.90 35.46 11.09
C ILE A 45 -34.04 35.14 9.86
N VAL A 46 -32.79 35.60 9.83
CA VAL A 46 -31.86 35.30 8.72
C VAL A 46 -31.51 33.81 8.68
N LEU A 47 -31.32 33.16 9.83
CA LEU A 47 -31.09 31.71 9.91
C LEU A 47 -32.31 30.90 9.44
N ILE A 48 -33.52 31.28 9.86
CA ILE A 48 -34.76 30.60 9.43
C ILE A 48 -34.97 30.78 7.92
N VAL A 49 -34.74 31.97 7.37
CA VAL A 49 -34.85 32.22 5.92
C VAL A 49 -33.76 31.47 5.15
N ALA A 50 -32.52 31.40 5.65
CA ALA A 50 -31.45 30.61 5.04
C ALA A 50 -31.76 29.11 5.07
N ILE A 51 -32.31 28.58 6.17
CA ILE A 51 -32.72 27.16 6.29
C ILE A 51 -33.89 26.83 5.35
N LEU A 52 -34.82 27.76 5.13
CA LEU A 52 -35.93 27.58 4.17
C LEU A 52 -35.49 27.68 2.71
N ILE A 53 -34.47 28.48 2.39
CA ILE A 53 -33.89 28.55 1.05
C ILE A 53 -33.00 27.32 0.77
N ILE A 54 -32.20 26.87 1.74
CA ILE A 54 -31.37 25.66 1.62
C ILE A 54 -32.23 24.39 1.62
N GLY A 55 -33.29 24.34 2.44
CA GLY A 55 -34.23 23.21 2.50
C GLY A 55 -35.25 23.17 1.36
N GLY A 56 -35.69 24.33 0.85
CA GLY A 56 -36.66 24.44 -0.25
C GLY A 56 -36.09 24.06 -1.61
N VAL A 57 -34.80 24.31 -1.85
CA VAL A 57 -34.12 23.88 -3.09
C VAL A 57 -33.88 22.37 -3.13
N PHE A 58 -33.88 21.68 -1.98
CA PHE A 58 -33.64 20.24 -1.92
C PHE A 58 -34.88 19.36 -2.22
N ILE A 59 -36.10 19.91 -2.19
CA ILE A 59 -37.34 19.09 -2.26
C ILE A 59 -37.94 18.98 -3.68
N LEU A 60 -37.49 19.77 -4.66
CA LEU A 60 -38.08 19.74 -6.02
C LEU A 60 -37.28 18.93 -7.06
N SER A 61 -36.32 18.10 -6.62
CA SER A 61 -35.63 17.12 -7.49
C SER A 61 -35.82 15.68 -7.00
N SER A 62 -36.99 15.36 -6.44
CA SER A 62 -37.36 13.98 -6.10
C SER A 62 -37.75 13.20 -7.37
N GLY A 63 -36.74 12.72 -8.09
CA GLY A 63 -36.87 11.55 -8.94
C GLY A 63 -36.82 10.30 -8.07
N SER A 64 -37.84 9.46 -8.17
CA SER A 64 -37.89 8.13 -7.55
C SER A 64 -36.70 7.29 -8.00
N GLY A 65 -35.92 6.81 -7.04
CA GLY A 65 -34.85 5.84 -7.26
C GLY A 65 -34.63 5.04 -5.98
N ASP A 66 -35.17 3.83 -5.95
CA ASP A 66 -34.80 2.79 -4.98
C ASP A 66 -33.29 2.61 -5.01
N ASN A 67 -32.59 2.89 -3.91
CA ASN A 67 -31.17 2.60 -3.78
C ASN A 67 -30.84 2.19 -2.35
N ASN A 68 -31.03 0.91 -2.04
CA ASN A 68 -30.26 0.26 -0.97
C ASN A 68 -28.83 0.04 -1.48
N ASN A 69 -28.06 1.12 -1.58
CA ASN A 69 -26.61 1.03 -1.66
C ASN A 69 -26.08 1.72 -0.41
N ALA A 70 -25.59 0.90 0.52
CA ALA A 70 -24.55 1.34 1.44
C ALA A 70 -23.48 2.07 0.61
N PRO A 71 -22.86 3.14 1.13
CA PRO A 71 -21.71 3.71 0.45
C PRO A 71 -20.63 2.63 0.38
N ASP A 72 -20.52 1.99 -0.78
CA ASP A 72 -19.43 1.11 -1.14
C ASP A 72 -18.20 2.00 -1.25
N ARG A 73 -17.57 2.25 -0.10
CA ARG A 73 -16.19 2.69 -0.05
C ARG A 73 -15.36 1.51 -0.55
N THR A 74 -15.28 1.39 -1.87
CA THR A 74 -14.12 0.79 -2.52
C THR A 74 -12.96 1.75 -2.26
N ASP A 75 -12.48 1.76 -1.02
CA ASP A 75 -11.14 2.21 -0.74
C ASP A 75 -10.26 1.35 -1.65
N GLU A 76 -9.74 1.94 -2.73
CA GLU A 76 -8.79 1.29 -3.62
C GLU A 76 -7.63 0.86 -2.73
N VAL A 77 -7.59 -0.44 -2.38
CA VAL A 77 -6.53 -1.00 -1.55
C VAL A 77 -5.26 -0.90 -2.39
N THR A 78 -4.56 0.21 -2.24
CA THR A 78 -3.36 0.52 -3.04
C THR A 78 -2.18 -0.36 -2.65
N HIS A 79 -2.22 -0.97 -1.45
CA HIS A 79 -1.28 -1.97 -0.98
C HIS A 79 -2.01 -3.00 -0.12
N ALA A 80 -2.10 -4.23 -0.59
CA ALA A 80 -2.89 -5.29 0.05
C ALA A 80 -2.01 -6.27 0.84
N VAL A 81 -0.79 -6.49 0.37
CA VAL A 81 0.18 -7.40 0.96
C VAL A 81 1.46 -6.63 1.22
N ASP A 82 2.10 -6.85 2.37
CA ASP A 82 3.47 -6.42 2.67
C ASP A 82 4.37 -7.67 2.68
N LEU A 83 5.38 -7.69 1.81
CA LEU A 83 6.28 -8.83 1.60
C LEU A 83 7.74 -8.38 1.68
N THR A 84 8.52 -9.07 2.51
CA THR A 84 9.98 -9.00 2.50
C THR A 84 10.53 -10.23 1.80
N ILE A 85 11.30 -10.05 0.73
CA ILE A 85 12.06 -11.14 0.10
C ILE A 85 13.34 -11.36 0.91
N ALA A 86 13.51 -12.55 1.47
CA ALA A 86 14.65 -12.92 2.31
C ALA A 86 15.81 -13.49 1.49
N GLY A 87 15.52 -14.09 0.33
CA GLY A 87 16.51 -14.65 -0.56
C GLY A 87 15.90 -15.44 -1.71
N VAL A 88 16.78 -15.98 -2.55
CA VAL A 88 16.44 -16.94 -3.61
C VAL A 88 17.39 -18.11 -3.49
N GLY A 89 16.82 -19.30 -3.49
CA GLY A 89 17.56 -20.55 -3.45
C GLY A 89 17.32 -21.39 -4.69
N GLY A 90 17.95 -22.54 -4.73
CA GLY A 90 17.66 -23.52 -5.75
C GLY A 90 18.52 -24.77 -5.67
N TRP A 91 18.04 -25.84 -6.31
CA TRP A 91 18.72 -27.14 -6.38
C TRP A 91 18.71 -27.69 -7.80
N ASP A 92 19.64 -28.60 -8.12
CA ASP A 92 19.60 -29.41 -9.33
C ASP A 92 19.14 -30.85 -9.05
N SER A 93 18.58 -31.50 -10.07
CA SER A 93 18.17 -32.90 -10.03
C SER A 93 18.53 -33.60 -11.33
N ASP A 94 19.10 -34.81 -11.23
CA ASP A 94 19.58 -35.59 -12.36
C ASP A 94 18.93 -37.00 -12.45
N SER A 95 17.64 -37.09 -12.10
CA SER A 95 16.84 -38.34 -12.20
C SER A 95 16.43 -38.67 -13.65
N GLY A 96 17.33 -38.45 -14.62
CA GLY A 96 17.19 -38.84 -16.03
C GLY A 96 17.50 -37.71 -17.01
N LYS A 97 17.06 -36.48 -16.71
CA LYS A 97 17.46 -35.26 -17.41
C LYS A 97 17.77 -34.18 -16.40
N LYS A 98 18.99 -33.64 -16.46
CA LYS A 98 19.40 -32.55 -15.58
C LYS A 98 18.38 -31.41 -15.60
N SER A 99 17.92 -31.04 -14.42
CA SER A 99 16.94 -29.98 -14.18
C SER A 99 17.42 -29.10 -13.03
N TYR A 100 17.01 -27.85 -13.04
CA TYR A 100 17.37 -26.83 -12.08
C TYR A 100 16.09 -26.16 -11.60
N THR A 101 15.89 -26.09 -10.29
CA THR A 101 14.73 -25.44 -9.69
C THR A 101 15.15 -24.21 -8.92
N LEU A 102 14.50 -23.09 -9.21
CA LEU A 102 14.58 -21.85 -8.46
C LEU A 102 13.37 -21.72 -7.53
N TYR A 103 13.57 -21.14 -6.36
CA TYR A 103 12.49 -20.77 -5.46
C TYR A 103 12.84 -19.50 -4.68
N THR A 104 11.82 -18.75 -4.28
CA THR A 104 11.96 -17.51 -3.51
C THR A 104 11.63 -17.76 -2.06
N GLU A 105 12.43 -17.21 -1.15
CA GLU A 105 12.16 -17.21 0.28
C GLU A 105 11.64 -15.83 0.68
N GLY A 106 10.51 -15.76 1.37
CA GLY A 106 9.94 -14.48 1.78
C GLY A 106 9.09 -14.54 3.05
N ILE A 107 8.94 -13.39 3.67
CA ILE A 107 8.15 -13.15 4.88
C ILE A 107 6.99 -12.23 4.49
N PHE A 108 5.78 -12.73 4.64
CA PHE A 108 4.56 -11.94 4.40
C PHE A 108 4.20 -11.20 5.69
N ASN A 109 4.69 -9.97 5.84
CA ASN A 109 4.52 -9.14 7.04
C ASN A 109 3.05 -8.76 7.28
N SER A 110 2.27 -8.63 6.21
CA SER A 110 0.85 -8.34 6.26
C SER A 110 0.14 -8.90 5.05
N VAL A 111 -1.05 -9.47 5.25
CA VAL A 111 -1.92 -9.98 4.18
C VAL A 111 -3.38 -9.59 4.43
N PRO A 112 -4.22 -9.55 3.39
CA PRO A 112 -5.65 -9.29 3.54
C PRO A 112 -6.34 -10.40 4.34
N GLY A 113 -7.34 -10.04 5.15
CA GLY A 113 -8.12 -11.03 5.91
C GLY A 113 -8.89 -12.05 5.04
N ASN A 114 -9.09 -11.76 3.75
CA ASN A 114 -9.64 -12.67 2.76
C ASN A 114 -8.71 -12.78 1.55
N LEU A 115 -8.08 -13.94 1.40
CA LEU A 115 -7.10 -14.21 0.34
C LEU A 115 -7.75 -14.65 -0.99
N LYS A 116 -9.08 -14.83 -1.05
CA LYS A 116 -9.74 -15.25 -2.28
C LYS A 116 -9.54 -14.24 -3.40
N GLY A 117 -9.07 -14.74 -4.55
CA GLY A 117 -8.83 -13.94 -5.75
C GLY A 117 -7.44 -13.30 -5.81
N TYR A 118 -6.63 -13.42 -4.76
CA TYR A 118 -5.23 -13.01 -4.77
C TYR A 118 -4.34 -14.13 -5.33
N ASN A 119 -3.49 -13.77 -6.28
CA ASN A 119 -2.43 -14.63 -6.81
C ASN A 119 -1.07 -13.98 -6.55
N VAL A 120 -0.06 -14.82 -6.43
CA VAL A 120 1.35 -14.43 -6.35
C VAL A 120 2.01 -14.93 -7.62
N LYS A 121 2.52 -14.01 -8.43
CA LYS A 121 3.35 -14.33 -9.59
C LYS A 121 4.81 -14.05 -9.24
N THR A 122 5.63 -15.09 -9.25
CA THR A 122 7.08 -14.99 -9.03
C THR A 122 7.77 -15.18 -10.36
N THR A 123 8.54 -14.18 -10.79
CA THR A 123 9.24 -14.17 -12.09
C THR A 123 10.74 -13.97 -11.87
N TYR A 124 11.55 -14.84 -12.47
CA TYR A 124 13.02 -14.75 -12.42
C TYR A 124 13.54 -14.16 -13.73
N TYR A 125 14.46 -13.22 -13.63
CA TYR A 125 15.05 -12.52 -14.77
C TYR A 125 16.57 -12.73 -14.80
N ASP A 126 17.13 -12.69 -16.01
CA ASP A 126 18.57 -12.60 -16.19
C ASP A 126 19.07 -11.14 -16.09
N SER A 127 20.39 -10.95 -16.16
CA SER A 127 21.04 -9.63 -16.08
C SER A 127 20.71 -8.70 -17.26
N ASN A 128 20.13 -9.22 -18.34
CA ASN A 128 19.64 -8.42 -19.46
C ASN A 128 18.17 -8.01 -19.28
N GLY A 129 17.53 -8.42 -18.19
CA GLY A 129 16.09 -8.23 -17.95
C GLY A 129 15.21 -9.17 -18.78
N SER A 130 15.76 -10.24 -19.35
CA SER A 130 14.97 -11.26 -20.03
C SER A 130 14.37 -12.23 -19.01
N GLU A 131 13.11 -12.57 -19.19
CA GLU A 131 12.44 -13.55 -18.35
C GLU A 131 13.06 -14.94 -18.56
N ILE A 132 13.58 -15.53 -17.48
CA ILE A 132 14.01 -16.92 -17.44
C ILE A 132 12.79 -17.83 -17.33
N GLY A 133 11.87 -17.46 -16.44
CA GLY A 133 10.58 -18.09 -16.26
C GLY A 133 9.83 -17.54 -15.05
N HIS A 134 8.59 -17.99 -14.89
CA HIS A 134 7.73 -17.60 -13.78
C HIS A 134 6.88 -18.76 -13.30
N GLU A 135 6.34 -18.59 -12.10
CA GLU A 135 5.30 -19.43 -11.53
C GLU A 135 4.18 -18.52 -10.98
N THR A 136 2.92 -18.95 -11.08
CA THR A 136 1.78 -18.20 -10.55
C THR A 136 0.89 -19.10 -9.72
N GLU A 137 0.79 -18.78 -8.44
CA GLU A 137 0.07 -19.58 -7.46
C GLU A 137 -0.94 -18.70 -6.74
N LYS A 138 -1.95 -19.31 -6.13
CA LYS A 138 -2.88 -18.54 -5.28
C LYS A 138 -2.19 -18.17 -3.99
N LEU A 139 -2.42 -16.95 -3.50
CA LEU A 139 -1.84 -16.50 -2.22
C LEU A 139 -2.28 -17.40 -1.05
N GLU A 140 -3.51 -17.94 -1.09
CA GLU A 140 -4.02 -18.90 -0.09
C GLU A 140 -3.25 -20.23 -0.04
N ASN A 141 -2.53 -20.59 -1.11
CA ASN A 141 -1.71 -21.80 -1.16
C ASN A 141 -0.25 -21.53 -0.74
N VAL A 142 0.18 -20.28 -0.83
CA VAL A 142 1.54 -19.85 -0.54
C VAL A 142 1.66 -19.42 0.92
N TYR A 143 0.77 -18.53 1.38
CA TYR A 143 0.85 -17.93 2.70
C TYR A 143 0.32 -18.86 3.80
N TYR A 144 1.10 -18.98 4.87
CA TYR A 144 0.71 -19.56 6.14
C TYR A 144 1.11 -18.55 7.23
N ASP A 145 0.31 -18.38 8.27
CA ASP A 145 0.61 -17.45 9.37
C ASP A 145 1.80 -17.99 10.19
N THR A 146 3.00 -17.48 9.89
CA THR A 146 4.27 -17.93 10.47
C THR A 146 5.25 -16.75 10.58
N GLU A 147 6.07 -16.76 11.63
CA GLU A 147 7.15 -15.78 11.83
C GLU A 147 8.40 -16.09 10.98
N PHE A 148 8.43 -17.24 10.31
CA PHE A 148 9.57 -17.70 9.50
C PHE A 148 9.37 -17.41 8.00
N SER A 149 10.47 -17.30 7.26
CA SER A 149 10.40 -17.23 5.80
C SER A 149 9.82 -18.51 5.23
N ILE A 150 8.98 -18.36 4.20
CA ILE A 150 8.40 -19.46 3.44
C ILE A 150 8.96 -19.47 2.03
N SER A 151 9.11 -20.67 1.47
CA SER A 151 9.62 -20.90 0.12
C SER A 151 8.46 -21.05 -0.87
N PHE A 152 8.46 -20.27 -1.96
CA PHE A 152 7.38 -20.24 -2.96
C PHE A 152 7.88 -19.88 -4.36
N GLY A 153 7.01 -19.95 -5.38
CA GLY A 153 7.37 -19.56 -6.75
C GLY A 153 8.39 -20.52 -7.36
N TYR A 154 8.16 -21.82 -7.18
CA TYR A 154 9.06 -22.87 -7.65
C TYR A 154 9.03 -22.95 -9.18
N TYR A 155 10.16 -22.67 -9.82
CA TYR A 155 10.30 -22.74 -11.27
C TYR A 155 11.41 -23.71 -11.67
N THR A 156 11.08 -24.73 -12.46
CA THR A 156 12.04 -25.72 -12.95
C THR A 156 12.35 -25.53 -14.43
N THR A 157 13.64 -25.54 -14.77
CA THR A 157 14.15 -25.50 -16.15
C THR A 157 15.15 -26.63 -16.40
N TYR A 158 15.35 -26.95 -17.68
CA TYR A 158 16.32 -27.96 -18.14
C TYR A 158 17.59 -27.34 -18.74
N LYS A 159 17.67 -26.01 -18.76
CA LYS A 159 18.88 -25.26 -19.12
C LYS A 159 19.36 -24.59 -17.84
N LEU A 160 20.67 -24.65 -17.56
CA LEU A 160 21.27 -23.96 -16.41
C LEU A 160 20.83 -22.48 -16.42
N PRO A 161 20.04 -22.03 -15.42
CA PRO A 161 19.64 -20.64 -15.32
C PRO A 161 20.80 -19.79 -14.77
N ASP A 162 20.79 -18.50 -15.12
CA ASP A 162 21.71 -17.48 -14.60
C ASP A 162 20.88 -16.28 -14.11
N PRO A 163 20.20 -16.43 -12.96
CA PRO A 163 19.25 -15.43 -12.47
C PRO A 163 19.99 -14.23 -11.86
N ASP A 164 19.49 -13.03 -12.12
CA ASP A 164 20.03 -11.76 -11.63
C ASP A 164 19.13 -11.14 -10.56
N HIS A 165 17.82 -11.06 -10.85
CA HIS A 165 16.84 -10.56 -9.89
C HIS A 165 15.52 -11.34 -10.00
N VAL A 166 14.75 -11.28 -8.91
CA VAL A 166 13.39 -11.83 -8.86
C VAL A 166 12.40 -10.70 -8.71
N LYS A 167 11.25 -10.83 -9.37
CA LYS A 167 10.08 -9.98 -9.19
C LYS A 167 8.91 -10.81 -8.67
N VAL A 168 8.34 -10.39 -7.56
CA VAL A 168 7.11 -10.98 -7.00
C VAL A 168 5.98 -9.97 -7.14
N GLU A 169 4.93 -10.34 -7.87
CA GLU A 169 3.76 -9.51 -8.12
C GLU A 169 2.53 -10.12 -7.44
N ILE A 170 1.82 -9.31 -6.66
CA ILE A 170 0.52 -9.68 -6.08
C ILE A 170 -0.55 -9.21 -7.05
N ILE A 171 -1.41 -10.14 -7.46
CA ILE A 171 -2.43 -9.92 -8.49
C ILE A 171 -3.80 -10.18 -7.90
N ASN A 172 -4.71 -9.22 -8.03
CA ASN A 172 -6.12 -9.39 -7.71
C ASN A 172 -6.99 -8.84 -8.85
N GLY A 173 -8.02 -9.58 -9.25
CA GLY A 173 -8.90 -9.17 -10.35
C GLY A 173 -8.16 -8.99 -11.69
N GLY A 174 -7.01 -9.64 -11.87
CA GLY A 174 -6.15 -9.51 -13.05
C GLY A 174 -5.27 -8.25 -13.09
N LYS A 175 -5.29 -7.42 -12.04
CA LYS A 175 -4.43 -6.24 -11.89
C LYS A 175 -3.30 -6.54 -10.91
N VAL A 176 -2.08 -6.13 -11.23
CA VAL A 176 -0.97 -6.10 -10.27
C VAL A 176 -1.26 -4.99 -9.27
N ILE A 177 -1.37 -5.35 -7.99
CA ILE A 177 -1.67 -4.43 -6.89
C ILE A 177 -0.44 -4.15 -6.03
N ASP A 178 0.45 -5.12 -5.87
CA ASP A 178 1.75 -4.95 -5.20
C ASP A 178 2.85 -5.61 -6.04
N SER A 179 4.06 -5.06 -5.98
CA SER A 179 5.22 -5.55 -6.71
C SER A 179 6.48 -5.38 -5.88
N TYR A 180 7.24 -6.46 -5.76
CA TYR A 180 8.48 -6.56 -5.00
C TYR A 180 9.59 -7.01 -5.94
N THR A 181 10.78 -6.44 -5.82
CA THR A 181 11.93 -6.82 -6.64
C THR A 181 13.15 -6.88 -5.75
N GLU A 182 13.88 -7.99 -5.84
CA GLU A 182 15.09 -8.23 -5.04
C GLU A 182 16.22 -8.75 -5.93
N GLN A 183 17.43 -8.27 -5.66
CA GLN A 183 18.64 -8.74 -6.33
C GLN A 183 19.05 -10.11 -5.77
N ILE A 184 19.43 -11.02 -6.65
CA ILE A 184 19.78 -12.39 -6.28
C ILE A 184 21.28 -12.48 -6.01
N ASP A 185 21.64 -12.90 -4.80
CA ASP A 185 23.02 -13.31 -4.50
C ASP A 185 23.23 -14.73 -5.01
N THR A 186 23.69 -14.86 -6.26
CA THR A 186 23.88 -16.16 -6.92
C THR A 186 24.87 -17.07 -6.20
N ASN A 187 25.77 -16.53 -5.38
CA ASN A 187 26.69 -17.32 -4.53
C ASN A 187 25.97 -18.06 -3.40
N LYS A 188 24.66 -17.85 -3.21
CA LYS A 188 23.84 -18.56 -2.23
C LYS A 188 22.94 -19.62 -2.87
N ILE A 189 23.04 -19.83 -4.18
CA ILE A 189 22.26 -20.85 -4.89
C ILE A 189 23.10 -22.13 -5.01
N ASP A 190 22.63 -23.21 -4.39
CA ASP A 190 23.42 -24.43 -4.18
C ASP A 190 24.01 -25.03 -5.47
N TYR A 191 23.27 -25.01 -6.59
CA TYR A 191 23.75 -25.57 -7.86
C TYR A 191 24.62 -24.62 -8.69
N LEU A 192 24.80 -23.36 -8.25
CA LEU A 192 25.69 -22.38 -8.89
C LEU A 192 27.05 -22.28 -8.19
N ASN A 193 27.22 -22.95 -7.05
CA ASN A 193 28.43 -22.95 -6.22
C ASN A 193 29.37 -24.14 -6.48
#